data_AF-A0A209CXG1-F1
#
_entry.id   AF-A0A209CXG1-F1
#
_cell.length_a   1.000
_cell.length_b   1.000
_cell.length_c   1.000
_cell.angle_alpha   90.00
_cell.angle_beta   90.00
_cell.angle_gamma   90.00
#
_symmetry.space_group_name_H-M   'P 1'
#
loop_
_entity.id
_entity.type
_entity.pdbx_description
1 polymer ?
#
loop_
_entity_poly.entity_id
_entity_poly.type
_entity_poly.pdbx_seq_one_letter_code
_entity_poly.pdbx_strand_id
1 'polypeptide(L)'
;MNKKYLLLPAVLVVAAAVVATVQLWPTELKKLREQNLCLGMLTEQTAGLIQDGKGGAVVVEESIPDRSGSATKAADPIFSTICFVSRKNADDKSSARLQYTLDVRPTDTLNDRPKGATPVKGGLTGWVGQRQSEVQLPDGCAKEMKRPAAQYINVTLKISPVTLAGRDWDYASLMKDSRTVILEAVESLTKQYDCAA
;
A
#
# COMPACT_ATOMS: atom_id res chain seq x y z
N MET A 1 -11.55 -71.29 33.46
CA MET A 1 -11.81 -70.00 34.16
C MET A 1 -12.54 -69.08 33.19
N ASN A 2 -13.63 -68.47 33.68
CA ASN A 2 -14.50 -67.54 32.96
C ASN A 2 -13.77 -66.28 32.46
N LYS A 3 -14.07 -65.83 31.25
CA LYS A 3 -14.85 -64.58 31.03
C LYS A 3 -15.18 -64.39 29.56
N LYS A 4 -16.49 -64.45 29.28
CA LYS A 4 -17.15 -63.86 28.10
C LYS A 4 -16.87 -62.37 28.07
N TYR A 5 -16.68 -61.79 26.88
CA TYR A 5 -17.62 -60.82 26.29
C TYR A 5 -17.37 -60.70 24.79
N LEU A 6 -18.40 -61.06 24.02
CA LEU A 6 -18.64 -60.64 22.65
C LEU A 6 -18.86 -59.12 22.60
N LEU A 7 -18.43 -58.48 21.50
CA LEU A 7 -19.26 -57.69 20.58
C LEU A 7 -18.35 -56.94 19.56
N LEU A 8 -18.34 -57.44 18.32
CA LEU A 8 -17.98 -56.71 17.08
C LEU A 8 -19.11 -55.69 16.75
N PRO A 9 -19.09 -54.96 15.60
CA PRO A 9 -18.13 -53.98 15.08
C PRO A 9 -18.86 -52.68 14.63
N ALA A 10 -18.27 -51.48 14.71
CA ALA A 10 -18.79 -50.32 13.95
C ALA A 10 -17.92 -49.05 14.02
N VAL A 11 -17.43 -48.67 12.83
CA VAL A 11 -17.45 -47.31 12.25
C VAL A 11 -16.91 -46.13 13.09
N LEU A 12 -15.79 -45.53 12.64
CA LEU A 12 -15.77 -44.20 12.00
C LEU A 12 -14.33 -43.71 11.84
N VAL A 13 -13.91 -43.66 10.58
CA VAL A 13 -12.83 -42.79 10.12
C VAL A 13 -13.26 -41.35 10.41
N VAL A 14 -12.50 -40.62 11.22
CA VAL A 14 -12.51 -39.15 11.20
C VAL A 14 -11.07 -38.67 11.19
N ALA A 15 -10.64 -38.26 10.00
CA ALA A 15 -9.49 -37.42 9.82
C ALA A 15 -9.73 -36.08 10.52
N ALA A 16 -8.78 -35.65 11.34
CA ALA A 16 -8.65 -34.25 11.72
C ALA A 16 -7.26 -33.78 11.26
N ALA A 17 -7.15 -33.49 9.96
CA ALA A 17 -6.08 -32.63 9.48
C ALA A 17 -6.31 -31.25 10.08
N VAL A 18 -5.57 -30.93 11.14
CA VAL A 18 -5.49 -29.57 11.66
C VAL A 18 -4.66 -28.78 10.65
N VAL A 19 -5.31 -28.29 9.59
CA VAL A 19 -4.75 -27.23 8.77
C VAL A 19 -4.81 -25.99 9.65
N ALA A 20 -3.71 -25.74 10.38
CA ALA A 20 -3.44 -24.45 10.95
C ALA A 20 -3.48 -23.46 9.77
N THR A 21 -4.53 -22.64 9.71
CA THR A 21 -4.67 -21.54 8.77
C THR A 21 -3.72 -20.43 9.19
N VAL A 22 -2.42 -20.68 9.03
CA VAL A 22 -1.37 -19.71 9.26
C VAL A 22 -1.42 -18.72 8.09
N GLN A 23 -2.10 -17.59 8.35
CA GLN A 23 -2.14 -16.36 7.56
C GLN A 23 -2.49 -16.51 6.07
N LEU A 24 -3.75 -16.16 5.79
CA LEU A 24 -4.46 -16.21 4.52
C LEU A 24 -3.94 -15.25 3.43
N TRP A 25 -2.63 -15.07 3.29
CA TRP A 25 -1.99 -14.22 2.28
C TRP A 25 -1.15 -15.08 1.34
N PRO A 26 -1.32 -14.97 0.00
CA PRO A 26 -0.42 -15.60 -0.96
C PRO A 26 1.06 -15.38 -0.61
N THR A 27 1.88 -16.41 -0.73
CA THR A 27 3.33 -16.34 -0.44
C THR A 27 4.05 -15.29 -1.29
N GLU A 28 3.60 -15.07 -2.53
CA GLU A 28 4.14 -14.03 -3.41
C GLU A 28 3.79 -12.61 -2.94
N LEU A 29 2.59 -12.38 -2.38
CA LEU A 29 2.23 -11.09 -1.76
C LEU A 29 3.19 -10.74 -0.63
N LYS A 30 3.47 -11.74 0.21
CA LYS A 30 4.36 -11.58 1.37
C LYS A 30 5.78 -11.26 0.92
N LYS A 31 6.29 -11.98 -0.09
CA LYS A 31 7.61 -11.75 -0.66
C LYS A 31 7.76 -10.35 -1.25
N LEU A 32 6.79 -9.87 -2.01
CA LEU A 32 6.81 -8.51 -2.57
C LEU A 32 6.78 -7.44 -1.46
N ARG A 33 6.02 -7.68 -0.38
CA ARG A 33 5.97 -6.80 0.80
C ARG A 33 7.29 -6.76 1.59
N GLU A 34 8.03 -7.87 1.62
CA GLU A 34 9.31 -7.95 2.32
C GLU A 34 10.46 -7.33 1.51
N GLN A 35 10.35 -7.30 0.19
CA GLN A 35 11.38 -6.78 -0.71
C GLN A 35 11.27 -5.28 -0.95
N ASN A 36 10.06 -4.73 -0.89
CA ASN A 36 9.75 -3.34 -1.20
C ASN A 36 9.22 -2.59 0.04
N LEU A 37 9.40 -1.28 0.04
CA LEU A 37 8.90 -0.37 1.07
C LEU A 37 7.41 -0.09 0.90
N CYS A 38 6.80 0.52 1.93
CA CYS A 38 5.39 0.93 1.93
C CYS A 38 4.44 -0.22 1.56
N LEU A 39 4.47 -1.31 2.33
CA LEU A 39 3.66 -2.51 2.08
C LEU A 39 3.79 -3.09 0.65
N GLY A 40 4.96 -2.97 0.06
CA GLY A 40 5.26 -3.50 -1.26
C GLY A 40 5.11 -2.51 -2.42
N MET A 41 4.66 -1.27 -2.15
CA MET A 41 4.33 -0.29 -3.17
C MET A 41 5.56 0.33 -3.86
N LEU A 42 6.70 0.44 -3.16
CA LEU A 42 7.84 1.22 -3.65
C LEU A 42 9.16 0.50 -3.47
N THR A 43 10.01 0.55 -4.49
CA THR A 43 11.45 0.28 -4.35
C THR A 43 12.13 1.39 -3.56
N GLU A 44 13.29 1.10 -2.96
CA GLU A 44 14.10 2.12 -2.25
C GLU A 44 14.51 3.28 -3.17
N GLN A 45 14.85 2.98 -4.43
CA GLN A 45 15.22 3.97 -5.43
C GLN A 45 14.08 4.97 -5.66
N THR A 46 12.87 4.47 -5.91
CA THR A 46 11.71 5.32 -6.17
C THR A 46 11.22 6.02 -4.92
N ALA A 47 11.27 5.35 -3.76
CA ALA A 47 10.97 5.97 -2.49
C ALA A 47 11.83 7.22 -2.24
N GLY A 48 13.08 7.19 -2.70
CA GLY A 48 14.05 8.27 -2.63
C GLY A 48 14.05 9.28 -3.79
N LEU A 49 13.07 9.30 -4.70
CA LEU A 49 13.07 10.31 -5.78
C LEU A 49 12.65 11.69 -5.28
N ILE A 50 11.58 11.76 -4.50
CA ILE A 50 11.11 13.02 -3.93
C ILE A 50 12.04 13.41 -2.78
N GLN A 51 12.78 14.50 -2.98
CA GLN A 51 13.72 15.02 -1.99
C GLN A 51 13.63 16.54 -1.86
N ASP A 52 14.14 17.02 -0.73
CA ASP A 52 14.27 18.42 -0.33
C ASP A 52 15.60 19.07 -0.78
N GLY A 53 16.39 18.38 -1.62
CA GLY A 53 17.69 18.85 -2.10
C GLY A 53 18.84 18.63 -1.13
N LYS A 54 18.59 18.12 0.08
CA LYS A 54 19.60 17.92 1.13
C LYS A 54 20.21 16.51 1.14
N GLY A 55 19.72 15.60 0.31
CA GLY A 55 20.16 14.20 0.29
C GLY A 55 19.86 13.44 1.60
N GLY A 56 20.51 12.28 1.78
CA GLY A 56 20.39 11.44 2.98
C GLY A 56 19.64 10.11 2.74
N ALA A 57 19.74 9.19 3.71
CA ALA A 57 19.06 7.89 3.62
C ALA A 57 17.54 8.03 3.72
N VAL A 58 16.82 7.19 2.99
CA VAL A 58 15.36 7.07 3.06
C VAL A 58 14.99 6.26 4.30
N VAL A 59 13.98 6.72 5.03
CA VAL A 59 13.38 6.00 6.16
C VAL A 59 11.88 5.96 5.92
N VAL A 60 11.30 4.78 6.06
CA VAL A 60 9.87 4.55 5.88
C VAL A 60 9.24 4.15 7.20
N GLU A 61 8.16 4.83 7.56
CA GLU A 61 7.32 4.52 8.70
C GLU A 61 5.90 4.21 8.21
N GLU A 62 5.27 3.20 8.81
CA GLU A 62 3.92 2.77 8.47
C GLU A 62 3.04 2.95 9.70
N SER A 63 2.02 3.81 9.60
CA SER A 63 1.12 4.09 10.72
C SER A 63 -0.31 3.71 10.38
N ILE A 64 -1.01 3.08 11.32
CA ILE A 64 -2.47 2.91 11.28
C ILE A 64 -3.07 4.07 12.10
N PRO A 65 -3.84 4.99 11.50
CA PRO A 65 -4.45 6.07 12.26
C PRO A 65 -5.43 5.48 13.29
N ASP A 66 -5.39 6.01 14.52
CA ASP A 66 -6.15 5.53 15.67
C ASP A 66 -7.63 5.24 15.32
N ARG A 67 -7.97 3.96 15.14
CA ARG A 67 -9.35 3.51 15.03
C ARG A 67 -9.79 2.98 16.39
N SER A 68 -10.70 3.72 17.04
CA SER A 68 -11.49 3.17 18.13
C SER A 68 -12.24 1.93 17.64
N GLY A 69 -11.99 0.79 18.29
CA GLY A 69 -12.89 -0.35 18.42
C GLY A 69 -13.67 -0.81 17.18
N SER A 70 -13.10 -1.74 16.42
CA SER A 70 -13.88 -2.86 15.86
C SER A 70 -12.92 -3.94 15.35
N ALA A 71 -12.73 -4.98 16.15
CA ALA A 71 -12.08 -6.20 15.71
C ALA A 71 -13.05 -7.00 14.82
N THR A 72 -13.09 -6.67 13.52
CA THR A 72 -13.79 -7.47 12.51
C THR A 72 -12.87 -7.78 11.34
N LYS A 73 -12.43 -9.05 11.25
CA LYS A 73 -11.57 -9.66 10.22
C LYS A 73 -10.20 -8.99 10.02
N ALA A 74 -9.19 -9.77 9.67
CA ALA A 74 -7.90 -9.25 9.24
C ALA A 74 -8.10 -8.45 7.93
N ALA A 75 -8.40 -7.15 8.06
CA ALA A 75 -8.42 -6.22 6.96
C ALA A 75 -7.00 -6.15 6.41
N ASP A 76 -6.87 -6.19 5.08
CA ASP A 76 -5.58 -5.96 4.43
C ASP A 76 -5.02 -4.60 4.88
N PRO A 77 -3.79 -4.55 5.45
CA PRO A 77 -3.23 -3.32 6.01
C PRO A 77 -3.05 -2.24 4.95
N ILE A 78 -3.05 -2.58 3.65
CA ILE A 78 -2.94 -1.58 2.58
C ILE A 78 -4.01 -0.49 2.69
N PHE A 79 -5.19 -0.81 3.23
CA PHE A 79 -6.32 0.12 3.37
C PHE A 79 -6.41 0.80 4.74
N SER A 80 -5.55 0.43 5.68
CA SER A 80 -5.51 1.01 7.03
C SER A 80 -4.18 1.66 7.35
N THR A 81 -3.16 1.49 6.52
CA THR A 81 -1.82 2.00 6.75
C THR A 81 -1.55 3.17 5.83
N ILE A 82 -1.02 4.24 6.42
CA ILE A 82 -0.40 5.34 5.68
C ILE A 82 1.10 5.10 5.72
N CYS A 83 1.73 5.12 4.55
CA CYS A 83 3.19 5.09 4.45
C CYS A 83 3.74 6.52 4.53
N PHE A 84 4.69 6.76 5.43
CA PHE A 84 5.41 8.01 5.60
C PHE A 84 6.83 7.81 5.11
N VAL A 85 7.19 8.53 4.04
CA VAL A 85 8.54 8.48 3.48
C VAL A 85 9.29 9.71 3.91
N SER A 86 10.35 9.49 4.68
CA SER A 86 11.15 10.52 5.32
C SER A 86 12.61 10.42 4.92
N ARG A 87 13.34 11.53 5.09
CA ARG A 87 14.81 11.55 5.03
C ARG A 87 15.38 11.55 6.42
N LYS A 88 16.42 10.74 6.65
CA LYS A 88 17.21 10.83 7.86
C LYS A 88 17.96 12.16 7.89
N ASN A 89 17.83 12.92 8.98
CA ASN A 89 18.63 14.12 9.17
C ASN A 89 20.07 13.73 9.48
N ALA A 90 21.03 14.31 8.76
CA ALA A 90 22.45 14.12 9.07
C ALA A 90 22.85 14.91 10.33
N ASP A 91 22.21 16.06 10.58
CA ASP A 91 22.57 17.00 11.64
C ASP A 91 22.01 16.61 13.02
N ASP A 92 20.94 15.83 13.05
CA ASP A 92 20.33 15.29 14.27
C ASP A 92 19.93 13.84 14.01
N LYS A 93 20.58 12.92 14.72
CA LYS A 93 20.44 11.47 14.53
C LYS A 93 19.03 10.96 14.85
N SER A 94 18.20 11.76 15.50
CA SER A 94 16.87 11.38 15.97
C SER A 94 15.70 11.98 15.18
N SER A 95 15.92 13.02 14.38
CA SER A 95 14.85 13.64 13.60
C SER A 95 14.86 13.15 12.14
N ALA A 96 13.69 12.79 11.63
CA ALA A 96 13.46 12.51 10.22
C ALA A 96 12.64 13.65 9.61
N ARG A 97 12.96 14.02 8.36
CA ARG A 97 12.20 15.02 7.60
C ARG A 97 11.20 14.33 6.69
N LEU A 98 9.91 14.44 6.99
CA LEU A 98 8.85 13.91 6.14
C LEU A 98 8.92 14.54 4.75
N GLN A 99 8.99 13.68 3.73
CA GLN A 99 9.00 14.09 2.33
C GLN A 99 7.62 14.00 1.70
N TYR A 100 6.95 12.87 1.90
CA TYR A 100 5.59 12.66 1.43
C TYR A 100 4.93 11.51 2.18
N THR A 101 3.61 11.42 2.03
CA THR A 101 2.84 10.25 2.42
C THR A 101 2.26 9.54 1.21
N LEU A 102 2.10 8.23 1.31
CA LEU A 102 1.44 7.39 0.32
C LEU A 102 0.35 6.57 1.02
N ASP A 103 -0.88 6.63 0.53
CA ASP A 103 -2.00 5.87 1.08
C ASP A 103 -2.95 5.33 0.00
N VAL A 104 -3.60 4.20 0.31
CA VAL A 104 -4.53 3.52 -0.60
C VAL A 104 -5.91 3.49 0.04
N ARG A 105 -6.93 3.95 -0.68
CA ARG A 105 -8.30 4.03 -0.16
C ARG A 105 -9.33 3.49 -1.14
N PRO A 106 -10.30 2.69 -0.68
CA PRO A 106 -11.53 2.50 -1.43
C PRO A 106 -12.35 3.80 -1.44
N THR A 107 -12.96 4.12 -2.59
CA THR A 107 -13.83 5.28 -2.75
C THR A 107 -14.89 5.02 -3.81
N ASP A 108 -16.04 5.69 -3.67
CA ASP A 108 -17.13 5.66 -4.64
C ASP A 108 -17.11 6.88 -5.57
N THR A 109 -16.15 7.78 -5.35
CA THR A 109 -16.02 9.03 -6.11
C THR A 109 -14.57 9.28 -6.49
N LEU A 110 -14.38 9.93 -7.64
CA LEU A 110 -13.08 10.44 -8.09
C LEU A 110 -13.02 11.93 -7.80
N ASN A 111 -11.87 12.39 -7.32
CA ASN A 111 -11.66 13.82 -7.11
C ASN A 111 -11.41 14.52 -8.43
N ASP A 112 -12.07 15.66 -8.63
CA ASP A 112 -11.80 16.53 -9.78
C ASP A 112 -10.33 16.92 -9.81
N ARG A 113 -9.76 16.93 -11.02
CA ARG A 113 -8.37 17.33 -11.22
C ARG A 113 -8.19 18.81 -10.83
N PRO A 114 -7.33 19.14 -9.86
CA PRO A 114 -7.13 20.52 -9.46
C PRO A 114 -6.41 21.31 -10.54
N LYS A 115 -6.56 22.65 -10.50
CA LYS A 115 -5.88 23.56 -11.44
C LYS A 115 -4.36 23.38 -11.35
N GLY A 116 -3.70 23.28 -12.51
CA GLY A 116 -2.26 23.08 -12.60
C GLY A 116 -1.80 21.63 -12.44
N ALA A 117 -2.69 20.68 -12.13
CA ALA A 117 -2.38 19.26 -12.22
C ALA A 117 -2.43 18.76 -13.67
N THR A 118 -1.63 17.73 -13.95
CA THR A 118 -1.55 17.07 -15.25
C THR A 118 -2.23 15.70 -15.17
N PRO A 119 -2.97 15.27 -16.21
CA PRO A 119 -3.53 13.93 -16.22
C PRO A 119 -2.41 12.88 -16.24
N VAL A 120 -2.67 11.74 -15.61
CA VAL A 120 -1.85 10.55 -15.83
C VAL A 120 -2.16 10.00 -17.23
N LYS A 121 -1.13 9.46 -17.89
CA LYS A 121 -1.23 8.88 -19.25
C LYS A 121 -1.14 7.35 -19.15
N GLY A 122 -1.46 6.66 -20.25
CA GLY A 122 -1.28 5.20 -20.34
C GLY A 122 -2.50 4.39 -19.88
N GLY A 123 -3.71 4.89 -20.15
CA GLY A 123 -4.96 4.17 -19.83
C GLY A 123 -5.38 4.22 -18.36
N LEU A 124 -4.56 4.80 -17.48
CA LEU A 124 -4.90 5.02 -16.08
C LEU A 124 -5.71 6.31 -15.88
N THR A 125 -6.65 6.25 -14.95
CA THR A 125 -7.44 7.41 -14.53
C THR A 125 -6.76 8.08 -13.33
N GLY A 126 -6.52 9.39 -13.41
CA GLY A 126 -5.91 10.13 -12.33
C GLY A 126 -5.16 11.38 -12.78
N TRP A 127 -4.48 12.01 -11.84
CA TRP A 127 -3.73 13.23 -12.06
C TRP A 127 -2.55 13.37 -11.10
N VAL A 128 -1.56 14.12 -11.55
CA VAL A 128 -0.37 14.50 -10.78
C VAL A 128 -0.35 16.00 -10.63
N GLY A 129 -0.32 16.47 -9.39
CA GLY A 129 -0.28 17.88 -9.02
C GLY A 129 0.98 18.23 -8.23
N GLN A 130 1.08 19.50 -7.84
CA GLN A 130 2.26 20.03 -7.14
C GLN A 130 2.39 19.56 -5.69
N ARG A 131 1.25 19.35 -5.01
CA ARG A 131 1.20 18.97 -3.59
C ARG A 131 0.55 17.62 -3.35
N GLN A 132 -0.24 17.16 -4.30
CA GLN A 132 -0.96 15.90 -4.23
C GLN A 132 -0.98 15.28 -5.62
N SER A 133 -1.01 13.97 -5.67
CA SER A 133 -1.32 13.18 -6.86
C SER A 133 -2.31 12.09 -6.47
N GLU A 134 -3.17 11.71 -7.41
CA GLU A 134 -4.18 10.69 -7.22
C GLU A 134 -4.27 9.84 -8.48
N VAL A 135 -4.18 8.52 -8.33
CA VAL A 135 -4.34 7.57 -9.44
C VAL A 135 -5.22 6.43 -9.00
N GLN A 136 -6.18 6.10 -9.86
CA GLN A 136 -7.04 4.95 -9.70
C GLN A 136 -6.27 3.69 -10.11
N LEU A 137 -6.38 2.63 -9.31
CA LEU A 137 -5.99 1.30 -9.76
C LEU A 137 -6.91 0.83 -10.91
N PRO A 138 -6.42 -0.06 -11.79
CA PRO A 138 -7.22 -0.64 -12.87
C PRO A 138 -8.56 -1.22 -12.40
N ASP A 139 -9.53 -1.21 -13.31
CA ASP A 139 -10.83 -1.81 -13.08
C ASP A 139 -10.67 -3.31 -12.76
N GLY A 140 -11.35 -3.79 -11.72
CA GLY A 140 -11.20 -5.15 -11.20
C GLY A 140 -10.34 -5.26 -9.95
N CYS A 141 -9.42 -4.32 -9.69
CA CYS A 141 -8.61 -4.33 -8.46
C CYS A 141 -9.46 -4.26 -7.19
N ALA A 142 -10.59 -3.54 -7.19
CA ALA A 142 -11.51 -3.52 -6.06
C ALA A 142 -12.02 -4.93 -5.68
N LYS A 143 -12.31 -5.77 -6.68
CA LYS A 143 -12.77 -7.15 -6.46
C LYS A 143 -11.65 -8.02 -5.90
N GLU A 144 -10.47 -8.02 -6.54
CA GLU A 144 -9.34 -8.85 -6.14
C GLU A 144 -8.77 -8.47 -4.76
N MET A 145 -8.80 -7.16 -4.43
CA MET A 145 -8.45 -6.66 -3.11
C MET A 145 -9.57 -6.85 -2.05
N LYS A 146 -10.64 -7.58 -2.38
CA LYS A 146 -11.78 -7.88 -1.48
C LYS A 146 -12.48 -6.62 -0.96
N ARG A 147 -12.70 -5.65 -1.85
CA ARG A 147 -13.48 -4.42 -1.67
C ARG A 147 -14.57 -4.29 -2.73
N PRO A 148 -15.47 -5.28 -2.89
CA PRO A 148 -16.48 -5.27 -3.95
C PRO A 148 -17.53 -4.16 -3.81
N ALA A 149 -17.65 -3.57 -2.61
CA ALA A 149 -18.55 -2.45 -2.36
C ALA A 149 -17.95 -1.10 -2.81
N ALA A 150 -16.64 -1.03 -3.05
CA ALA A 150 -16.00 0.19 -3.52
C ALA A 150 -16.06 0.23 -5.05
N GLN A 151 -16.47 1.38 -5.60
CA GLN A 151 -16.42 1.56 -7.05
C GLN A 151 -14.98 1.67 -7.56
N TYR A 152 -14.11 2.31 -6.78
CA TYR A 152 -12.73 2.58 -7.14
C TYR A 152 -11.77 2.31 -5.97
N ILE A 153 -10.51 2.02 -6.30
CA ILE A 153 -9.40 2.04 -5.35
C ILE A 153 -8.42 3.13 -5.80
N ASN A 154 -8.21 4.13 -4.95
CA ASN A 154 -7.31 5.24 -5.26
C ASN A 154 -6.01 5.12 -4.47
N VAL A 155 -4.90 5.35 -5.16
CA VAL A 155 -3.58 5.59 -4.58
C VAL A 155 -3.38 7.10 -4.51
N THR A 156 -3.07 7.63 -3.33
CA THR A 156 -2.86 9.05 -3.11
C THR A 156 -1.45 9.30 -2.61
N LEU A 157 -0.76 10.25 -3.24
CA LEU A 157 0.55 10.73 -2.82
C LEU A 157 0.45 12.19 -2.41
N LYS A 158 0.90 12.54 -1.20
CA LYS A 158 0.85 13.93 -0.68
C LYS A 158 2.24 14.41 -0.31
N ILE A 159 2.68 15.51 -0.93
CA ILE A 159 3.99 16.12 -0.69
C ILE A 159 3.97 16.93 0.61
N SER A 160 4.98 16.72 1.44
CA SER A 160 5.20 17.48 2.67
C SER A 160 5.49 18.95 2.35
N PRO A 161 4.87 19.91 3.05
CA PRO A 161 5.22 21.32 2.92
C PRO A 161 6.70 21.63 3.18
N VAL A 162 7.35 20.85 4.04
CA VAL A 162 8.79 21.01 4.36
C VAL A 162 9.67 20.74 3.13
N THR A 163 9.29 19.77 2.30
CA THR A 163 9.98 19.48 1.03
C THR A 163 9.88 20.64 0.05
N LEU A 164 8.78 21.39 0.09
CA LEU A 164 8.55 22.54 -0.78
C LEU A 164 9.31 23.78 -0.31
N ALA A 165 9.46 23.96 1.02
CA ALA A 165 10.11 25.13 1.60
C ALA A 165 11.63 25.21 1.34
N GLY A 166 12.27 24.12 0.91
CA GLY A 166 13.73 24.02 0.71
C GLY A 166 14.22 24.04 -0.74
N ARG A 167 13.34 24.18 -1.74
CA ARG A 167 13.68 24.11 -3.17
C ARG A 167 13.34 25.44 -3.86
N ASP A 168 14.14 25.85 -4.85
CA ASP A 168 13.85 26.99 -5.75
C ASP A 168 12.66 26.73 -6.72
N TRP A 169 11.63 26.04 -6.24
CA TRP A 169 10.34 25.85 -6.92
C TRP A 169 10.41 25.24 -8.33
N ASP A 170 11.29 24.26 -8.58
CA ASP A 170 11.15 23.40 -9.77
C ASP A 170 10.02 22.38 -9.58
N TYR A 171 8.80 22.87 -9.77
CA TYR A 171 7.60 22.06 -9.78
C TYR A 171 7.55 21.07 -10.96
N ALA A 172 8.23 21.35 -12.06
CA ALA A 172 8.24 20.45 -13.21
C ALA A 172 9.00 19.16 -12.86
N SER A 173 10.19 19.27 -12.25
CA SER A 173 10.92 18.13 -11.69
C SER A 173 10.11 17.43 -10.61
N LEU A 174 9.55 18.16 -9.63
CA LEU A 174 8.78 17.54 -8.55
C LEU A 174 7.58 16.75 -9.09
N MET A 175 6.84 17.30 -10.06
CA MET A 175 5.70 16.61 -10.67
C MET A 175 6.15 15.42 -11.53
N LYS A 176 7.34 15.48 -12.15
CA LYS A 176 7.92 14.32 -12.84
C LYS A 176 8.22 13.19 -11.85
N ASP A 177 8.88 13.50 -10.75
CA ASP A 177 9.24 12.51 -9.73
C ASP A 177 7.98 11.95 -9.04
N SER A 178 7.01 12.82 -8.71
CA SER A 178 5.71 12.42 -8.16
C SER A 178 4.95 11.47 -9.08
N ARG A 179 5.02 11.71 -10.40
CA ARG A 179 4.45 10.81 -11.39
C ARG A 179 5.12 9.44 -11.36
N THR A 180 6.45 9.39 -11.30
CA THR A 180 7.18 8.12 -11.20
C THR A 180 6.79 7.35 -9.94
N VAL A 181 6.77 8.02 -8.78
CA VAL A 181 6.43 7.39 -7.49
C VAL A 181 5.02 6.81 -7.50
N ILE A 182 4.01 7.60 -7.90
CA ILE A 182 2.62 7.13 -7.86
C ILE A 182 2.35 6.03 -8.91
N LEU A 183 3.01 6.07 -10.06
CA LEU A 183 2.87 5.02 -11.08
C LEU A 183 3.50 3.70 -10.66
N GLU A 184 4.67 3.73 -10.03
CA GLU A 184 5.28 2.50 -9.48
C GLU A 184 4.42 1.90 -8.37
N ALA A 185 3.84 2.74 -7.51
CA ALA A 185 2.90 2.28 -6.48
C ALA A 185 1.69 1.57 -7.10
N VAL A 186 1.08 2.17 -8.13
CA VAL A 186 -0.04 1.57 -8.87
C VAL A 186 0.38 0.24 -9.51
N GLU A 187 1.48 0.23 -10.26
CA GLU A 187 1.97 -0.97 -10.93
C GLU A 187 2.30 -2.10 -9.95
N SER A 188 2.95 -1.76 -8.83
CA SER A 188 3.33 -2.73 -7.80
C SER A 188 2.10 -3.32 -7.11
N LEU A 189 1.10 -2.49 -6.78
CA LEU A 189 -0.18 -2.96 -6.25
C LEU A 189 -0.91 -3.84 -7.26
N THR A 190 -0.97 -3.42 -8.51
CA THR A 190 -1.63 -4.19 -9.56
C THR A 190 -1.01 -5.57 -9.75
N LYS A 191 0.33 -5.67 -9.73
CA LYS A 191 1.06 -6.95 -9.74
C LYS A 191 0.84 -7.76 -8.47
N GLN A 192 0.90 -7.09 -7.32
CA GLN A 192 0.72 -7.70 -6.02
C GLN A 192 -0.65 -8.39 -5.95
N TYR A 193 -1.72 -7.71 -6.33
CA TYR A 193 -3.09 -8.24 -6.28
C TYR A 193 -3.55 -8.95 -7.53
N ASP A 194 -2.67 -9.13 -8.52
CA ASP A 194 -2.95 -9.78 -9.81
C ASP A 194 -4.25 -9.25 -10.45
N CYS A 195 -4.36 -7.92 -10.51
CA CYS A 195 -5.60 -7.24 -10.91
C CYS A 195 -5.48 -6.37 -12.17
N ALA A 196 -4.39 -6.52 -12.93
CA ALA A 196 -4.34 -6.09 -14.32
C ALA A 196 -4.87 -7.24 -15.19
N ALA A 197 -5.97 -7.00 -15.89
CA ALA A 197 -6.44 -7.85 -16.97
C ALA A 197 -5.64 -7.62 -18.26
#